data_AF-A0A8D8D8Q0-F1
#
_entry.id   AF-A0A8D8D8Q0-F1
#
_cell.length_a   1.000
_cell.length_b   1.000
_cell.length_c   1.000
_cell.angle_alpha   90.00
_cell.angle_beta   90.00
_cell.angle_gamma   90.00
#
_symmetry.space_group_name_H-M   'P 1'
#
loop_
_entity.id
_entity.type
_entity.pdbx_description
1 polymer ?
#
loop_
_entity_poly.entity_id
_entity_poly.type
_entity_poly.pdbx_seq_one_letter_code
_entity_poly.pdbx_strand_id
1 'polypeptide(L)'
;KELTIAMKLYTLISALLLLIPMVLGRICLKDVSVQYLKRGTTRVSRTANCYYHCIFAFHTRIVDSSYTAQTCELASKTELRSECCDGYAKNSRGECLPVCEGGCINGTCNAPNQCGCAEGYQLRGNRCLPVCDVECVLGVCTKPGQCTRRKKSSQNREQAFMKMGTTNKVFK
;
A
#
# COMPACT_ATOMS: atom_id res chain seq x y z
N LYS A 1 -22.71 19.31 45.13
CA LYS A 1 -23.22 18.33 44.15
C LYS A 1 -23.04 18.84 42.71
N GLU A 2 -23.35 20.11 42.45
CA GLU A 2 -23.08 20.76 41.14
C GLU A 2 -21.60 20.73 40.72
N LEU A 3 -20.67 21.05 41.63
CA LEU A 3 -19.24 21.13 41.30
C LEU A 3 -18.62 19.78 40.88
N THR A 4 -19.12 18.67 41.43
CA THR A 4 -18.65 17.31 41.09
C THR A 4 -19.19 16.81 39.75
N ILE A 5 -20.34 17.32 39.31
CA ILE A 5 -20.91 17.02 37.99
C ILE A 5 -20.11 17.74 36.91
N ALA A 6 -19.78 19.02 37.15
CA ALA A 6 -18.95 19.81 36.25
C ALA A 6 -17.56 19.18 36.04
N MET A 7 -16.92 18.70 37.11
CA MET A 7 -15.61 18.03 36.99
C MET A 7 -15.70 16.69 36.23
N LYS A 8 -16.76 15.89 36.43
CA LYS A 8 -16.98 14.64 35.66
C LYS A 8 -17.29 14.90 34.19
N LEU A 9 -18.01 15.97 33.89
CA LEU A 9 -18.31 16.38 32.52
C LEU A 9 -17.02 16.87 31.82
N TYR A 10 -16.19 17.63 32.53
CA TYR A 10 -14.89 18.08 32.01
C TYR A 10 -13.94 16.92 31.72
N THR A 11 -13.86 15.91 32.58
CA THR A 11 -13.02 14.72 32.33
C THR A 11 -13.55 13.84 31.21
N LEU A 12 -14.87 13.74 31.04
CA LEU A 12 -15.48 13.04 29.90
C LEU A 12 -15.24 13.77 28.58
N ILE A 13 -15.40 15.09 28.56
CA ILE A 13 -15.16 15.93 27.37
C ILE A 13 -13.67 15.94 27.01
N SER A 14 -12.76 16.04 27.99
CA SER A 14 -11.32 15.99 27.73
C SER A 14 -10.86 14.60 27.27
N ALA A 15 -11.39 13.52 27.83
CA ALA A 15 -11.15 12.16 27.33
C ALA A 15 -11.68 11.98 25.90
N LEU A 16 -12.84 12.55 25.58
CA LEU A 16 -13.40 12.52 24.22
C LEU A 16 -12.53 13.31 23.23
N LEU A 17 -12.06 14.51 23.61
CA LEU A 17 -11.14 15.34 22.82
C LEU A 17 -9.77 14.67 22.59
N LEU A 18 -9.28 13.88 23.54
CA LEU A 18 -8.04 13.09 23.39
C LEU A 18 -8.22 11.85 22.50
N LEU A 19 -9.45 11.40 22.25
CA LEU A 19 -9.75 10.34 21.28
C LEU A 19 -9.91 10.87 19.84
N ILE A 20 -10.21 12.16 19.67
CA ILE A 20 -10.28 12.82 18.34
C ILE A 20 -8.99 12.65 17.51
N PRO A 21 -7.76 12.77 18.05
CA PRO A 21 -6.54 12.51 17.27
C PRO A 21 -6.37 11.04 16.86
N MET A 22 -6.98 10.06 17.55
CA MET A 22 -7.00 8.65 17.11
C MET A 22 -7.94 8.44 15.90
N VAL A 23 -8.92 9.33 15.70
CA VAL A 23 -9.94 9.21 14.66
C VAL A 23 -9.60 9.99 13.39
N LEU A 24 -8.70 10.98 13.45
CA LEU A 24 -8.41 11.90 12.33
C LEU A 24 -7.06 11.70 11.61
N GLY A 25 -6.21 10.77 12.06
CA GLY A 25 -4.85 10.59 11.50
C GLY A 25 -4.69 9.68 10.28
N ARG A 26 -5.77 9.31 9.57
CA ARG A 26 -5.71 8.30 8.47
C ARG A 26 -5.71 8.88 7.05
N ILE A 27 -6.07 10.16 6.93
CA ILE A 27 -6.18 10.87 5.66
C ILE A 27 -5.16 11.98 5.65
N CYS A 28 -4.38 12.06 4.58
CA CYS A 28 -3.33 13.04 4.38
C CYS A 28 -3.61 13.84 3.09
N LEU A 29 -3.20 15.10 3.09
CA LEU A 29 -3.22 15.93 1.89
C LEU A 29 -1.91 15.73 1.16
N LYS A 30 -1.98 15.25 -0.08
CA LYS A 30 -0.82 15.03 -0.94
C LYS A 30 -0.91 15.92 -2.17
N ASP A 31 0.25 16.41 -2.59
CA ASP A 31 0.42 17.16 -3.83
C ASP A 31 0.47 16.18 -5.01
N VAL A 32 -0.55 16.24 -5.88
CA VAL A 32 -0.67 15.37 -7.05
C VAL A 32 -0.42 16.19 -8.30
N SER A 33 0.54 15.75 -9.13
CA SER A 33 0.82 16.37 -10.42
C SER A 33 -0.22 15.94 -11.45
N VAL A 34 -1.12 16.85 -11.82
CA VAL A 34 -2.15 16.63 -12.83
C VAL A 34 -1.68 17.21 -14.16
N GLN A 35 -1.61 16.36 -15.18
CA GLN A 35 -1.28 16.79 -16.54
C GLN A 35 -2.49 17.42 -17.22
N TYR A 36 -2.26 18.47 -17.99
CA TYR A 36 -3.28 19.16 -18.77
C TYR A 36 -2.67 19.78 -20.02
N LEU A 37 -3.52 20.04 -21.03
CA LEU A 37 -3.10 20.74 -22.25
C LEU A 37 -3.18 22.24 -22.01
N LYS A 38 -2.06 22.94 -22.22
CA LYS A 38 -1.99 24.39 -22.26
C LYS A 38 -1.88 24.86 -23.71
N ARG A 39 -2.45 26.02 -24.00
CA ARG A 39 -2.27 26.70 -25.28
C ARG A 39 -0.86 27.31 -25.30
N GLY A 40 -0.07 26.90 -26.27
CA GLY A 40 1.24 27.44 -26.58
C GLY A 40 1.22 28.23 -27.88
N THR A 41 2.32 28.92 -28.14
CA THR A 41 2.56 29.58 -29.43
C THR A 41 4.00 29.33 -29.84
N THR A 42 4.19 28.83 -31.05
CA THR A 42 5.53 28.59 -31.60
C THR A 42 5.74 29.44 -32.84
N ARG A 43 6.93 30.03 -32.97
CA ARG A 43 7.31 30.76 -34.17
C ARG A 43 7.81 29.77 -35.22
N VAL A 44 7.11 29.72 -36.36
CA VAL A 44 7.51 28.89 -37.49
C VAL A 44 8.13 29.81 -38.54
N SER A 45 9.37 29.52 -38.92
CA SER A 45 10.08 30.24 -39.97
C SER A 45 10.33 29.30 -41.13
N ARG A 46 10.08 29.77 -42.35
CA ARG A 46 10.36 29.07 -43.60
C ARG A 46 11.19 29.97 -44.50
N THR A 47 12.22 29.38 -45.10
CA THR A 47 13.13 30.08 -46.00
C THR A 47 12.98 29.48 -47.39
N ALA A 48 12.84 30.31 -48.41
CA ALA A 48 12.67 29.89 -49.80
C ALA A 48 13.63 30.64 -50.72
N ASN A 49 14.15 29.95 -51.73
CA ASN A 49 14.96 30.55 -52.78
C ASN A 49 14.06 30.92 -53.96
N CYS A 50 14.05 32.20 -54.32
CA CYS A 50 13.37 32.71 -55.51
C CYS A 50 14.40 32.93 -56.60
N TYR A 51 14.16 32.29 -57.74
CA TYR A 51 14.99 32.40 -58.93
C TYR A 51 14.34 33.36 -59.91
N TYR A 52 15.11 34.30 -60.44
CA TYR A 52 14.62 35.23 -61.47
C TYR A 52 15.71 35.53 -62.49
N HIS A 53 15.29 35.76 -63.73
CA HIS A 53 16.15 36.27 -64.78
C HIS A 53 16.04 37.79 -64.82
N CYS A 54 17.19 38.47 -64.88
CA CYS A 54 17.26 39.91 -65.08
C CYS A 54 18.27 40.18 -66.20
N ILE A 55 17.80 40.82 -67.28
CA ILE A 55 18.61 41.09 -68.48
C ILE A 55 19.14 39.76 -69.06
N PHE A 56 20.44 39.46 -68.91
CA PHE A 56 21.11 38.24 -69.39
C PHE A 56 21.73 37.41 -68.27
N ALA A 57 21.41 37.70 -67.00
CA ALA A 57 21.93 37.00 -65.83
C ALA A 57 20.81 36.27 -65.07
N PHE A 58 21.17 35.15 -64.44
CA PHE A 58 20.31 34.42 -63.52
C PHE A 58 20.65 34.81 -62.08
N HIS A 59 19.64 35.25 -61.33
CA HIS A 59 19.81 35.66 -59.94
C HIS A 59 18.99 34.77 -59.01
N THR A 60 19.52 34.60 -57.81
CA THR A 60 18.89 33.88 -56.70
C THR A 60 18.74 34.85 -55.54
N ARG A 61 17.54 34.93 -54.97
CA ARG A 61 17.26 35.71 -53.77
C ARG A 61 16.64 34.81 -52.72
N ILE A 62 17.11 34.93 -51.48
CA ILE A 62 16.55 34.21 -50.33
C ILE A 62 15.42 35.06 -49.74
N VAL A 63 14.26 34.45 -49.50
CA VAL A 63 13.10 35.07 -48.88
C VAL A 63 12.74 34.27 -47.63
N ASP A 64 12.64 34.96 -46.49
CA ASP A 64 12.20 34.40 -45.22
C ASP A 64 10.74 34.79 -44.93
N SER A 65 9.93 33.80 -44.55
CA SER A 65 8.57 33.98 -44.08
C SER A 65 8.46 33.41 -42.66
N SER A 66 8.03 34.22 -41.69
CA SER A 66 7.78 33.75 -40.33
C SER A 66 6.36 34.04 -39.89
N TYR A 67 5.71 33.07 -39.27
CA TYR A 67 4.38 33.21 -38.69
C TYR A 67 4.30 32.55 -37.31
N THR A 68 3.37 33.02 -36.48
CA THR A 68 3.11 32.45 -35.16
C THR A 68 2.01 31.39 -35.28
N ALA A 69 2.33 30.14 -34.98
CA ALA A 69 1.37 29.05 -34.92
C ALA A 69 0.91 28.83 -33.48
N GLN A 70 -0.38 28.55 -33.29
CA GLN A 70 -0.89 28.08 -32.00
C GLN A 70 -0.58 26.58 -31.86
N THR A 71 -0.10 26.19 -30.70
CA THR A 71 0.23 24.80 -30.37
C THR A 71 -0.49 24.36 -29.10
N CYS A 72 -0.62 23.04 -28.92
CA CYS A 72 -1.04 22.44 -27.66
C CYS A 72 0.19 21.81 -27.01
N GLU A 73 0.55 22.30 -25.83
CA GLU A 73 1.69 21.81 -25.06
C GLU A 73 1.18 21.06 -23.83
N LEU A 74 1.83 19.95 -23.49
CA LEU A 74 1.54 19.24 -22.25
C LEU A 74 2.19 20.00 -21.08
N ALA A 75 1.38 20.36 -20.08
CA ALA A 75 1.81 20.97 -18.83
C ALA A 75 1.34 20.16 -17.64
N SER A 76 1.96 20.38 -16.49
CA SER A 76 1.52 19.79 -15.22
C SER A 76 1.25 20.90 -14.20
N LYS A 77 0.14 20.78 -13.48
CA LYS A 77 -0.14 21.60 -12.29
C LYS A 77 -0.23 20.71 -11.06
N THR A 78 0.13 21.26 -9.93
CA THR A 78 -0.01 20.56 -8.65
C THR A 78 -1.40 20.83 -8.10
N GLU A 79 -2.13 19.78 -7.78
CA GLU A 79 -3.41 19.85 -7.08
C GLU A 79 -3.32 19.09 -5.76
N LEU A 80 -3.88 19.69 -4.71
CA LEU A 80 -3.93 19.07 -3.39
C LEU A 80 -5.10 18.08 -3.36
N ARG A 81 -4.82 16.78 -3.16
CA ARG A 81 -5.85 15.73 -3.06
C ARG A 81 -5.76 15.04 -1.71
N SER A 82 -6.91 14.58 -1.21
CA SER A 82 -6.98 13.75 -0.02
C SER A 82 -6.74 12.29 -0.38
N GLU A 83 -5.71 11.71 0.22
CA GLU A 83 -5.33 10.31 0.05
C GLU A 83 -5.09 9.66 1.41
N CYS A 84 -5.01 8.32 1.43
CA CYS A 84 -4.62 7.63 2.64
C CYS A 84 -3.17 7.99 3.00
N CYS A 85 -2.91 8.21 4.29
CA CYS A 85 -1.57 8.42 4.78
C CYS A 85 -0.67 7.19 4.53
N ASP A 86 0.64 7.37 4.61
CA ASP A 86 1.57 6.27 4.40
C ASP A 86 1.34 5.14 5.41
N GLY A 87 1.34 3.90 4.91
CA GLY A 87 0.97 2.73 5.70
C GLY A 87 -0.54 2.53 5.89
N TYR A 88 -1.39 3.29 5.21
CA TYR A 88 -2.83 3.07 5.13
C TYR A 88 -3.28 2.81 3.68
N ALA A 89 -4.22 1.90 3.50
CA ALA A 89 -4.81 1.56 2.20
C ALA A 89 -6.33 1.72 2.23
N LYS A 90 -6.88 2.12 1.08
CA LYS A 90 -8.31 2.33 0.91
C LYS A 90 -9.04 0.98 0.76
N ASN A 91 -10.08 0.74 1.55
CA ASN A 91 -10.93 -0.44 1.41
C ASN A 91 -12.03 -0.22 0.35
N SER A 92 -12.87 -1.23 0.12
CA SER A 92 -14.00 -1.18 -0.84
C SER A 92 -15.06 -0.12 -0.50
N ARG A 93 -15.12 0.34 0.76
CA ARG A 93 -16.02 1.40 1.24
C ARG A 93 -15.37 2.79 1.18
N GLY A 94 -14.12 2.89 0.75
CA GLY A 94 -13.40 4.14 0.65
C GLY A 94 -12.69 4.58 1.94
N GLU A 95 -12.66 3.74 2.98
CA GLU A 95 -12.03 4.04 4.26
C GLU A 95 -10.54 3.68 4.24
N CYS A 96 -9.70 4.52 4.84
CA CYS A 96 -8.28 4.24 5.01
C CYS A 96 -8.07 3.32 6.22
N LEU A 97 -7.61 2.10 5.96
CA LEU A 97 -7.27 1.10 6.97
C LEU A 97 -5.76 0.91 7.04
N PRO A 98 -5.19 0.67 8.23
CA PRO A 98 -3.75 0.44 8.37
C PRO A 98 -3.33 -0.84 7.64
N VAL A 99 -2.13 -0.80 7.07
CA VAL A 99 -1.49 -1.90 6.35
C VAL A 99 -0.40 -2.48 7.24
N CYS A 100 -0.40 -3.81 7.37
CA CYS A 100 0.62 -4.56 8.08
C CYS A 100 1.33 -5.48 7.09
N GLU A 101 2.62 -5.23 6.82
CA GLU A 101 3.44 -6.08 5.96
C GLU A 101 3.52 -7.51 6.52
N GLY A 102 3.30 -8.51 5.66
CA GLY A 102 3.22 -9.92 6.08
C GLY A 102 1.91 -10.31 6.79
N GLY A 103 0.96 -9.38 6.93
CA GLY A 103 -0.35 -9.60 7.54
C GLY A 103 -0.31 -9.85 9.05
N CYS A 104 -1.49 -9.87 9.68
CA CYS A 104 -1.63 -10.27 11.09
C CYS A 104 -2.49 -11.54 11.16
N ILE A 105 -1.85 -12.70 11.28
CA ILE A 105 -2.57 -13.98 11.38
C ILE A 105 -3.24 -14.07 12.75
N ASN A 106 -4.56 -14.24 12.78
CA ASN A 106 -5.39 -14.25 14.00
C ASN A 106 -5.33 -12.94 14.82
N GLY A 107 -4.98 -11.82 14.18
CA GLY A 107 -4.93 -10.50 14.80
C GLY A 107 -5.54 -9.43 13.89
N THR A 108 -5.63 -8.21 14.39
CA THR A 108 -6.06 -7.03 13.63
C THR A 108 -4.91 -6.05 13.47
N CYS A 109 -4.81 -5.38 12.32
CA CYS A 109 -3.86 -4.30 12.14
C CYS A 109 -4.44 -3.04 12.81
N ASN A 110 -3.82 -2.56 13.88
CA ASN A 110 -4.34 -1.41 14.64
C ASN A 110 -3.71 -0.10 14.17
N ALA A 111 -2.46 -0.16 13.72
CA ALA A 111 -1.68 0.92 13.12
C ALA A 111 -0.75 0.34 12.05
N PRO A 112 -0.14 1.16 11.17
CA PRO A 112 0.79 0.68 10.16
C PRO A 112 1.87 -0.23 10.76
N ASN A 113 1.99 -1.45 10.22
CA ASN A 113 2.91 -2.48 10.71
C ASN A 113 2.78 -2.85 12.21
N GLN A 114 1.62 -2.58 12.83
CA GLN A 114 1.34 -2.91 14.22
C GLN A 114 0.14 -3.85 14.35
N CYS A 115 0.42 -5.12 14.65
CA CYS A 115 -0.62 -6.12 14.94
C CYS A 115 -1.11 -6.01 16.38
N GLY A 116 -2.43 -5.88 16.54
CA GLY A 116 -3.16 -6.12 17.78
C GLY A 116 -3.62 -7.57 17.86
N CYS A 117 -3.35 -8.21 18.99
CA CYS A 117 -3.89 -9.52 19.32
C CYS A 117 -5.05 -9.37 20.31
N ALA A 118 -6.01 -10.30 20.26
CA ALA A 118 -7.09 -10.36 21.24
C ALA A 118 -6.53 -10.67 22.65
N GLU A 119 -7.33 -10.40 23.68
CA GLU A 119 -6.94 -10.68 25.06
C GLU A 119 -6.55 -12.16 25.26
N GLY A 120 -5.45 -12.40 25.98
CA GLY A 120 -4.88 -13.73 26.15
C GLY A 120 -4.10 -14.26 24.94
N TYR A 121 -3.86 -13.45 23.90
CA TYR A 121 -2.98 -13.79 22.77
C TYR A 121 -1.76 -12.86 22.73
N GLN A 122 -0.60 -13.42 22.41
CA GLN A 122 0.67 -12.69 22.27
C GLN A 122 1.17 -12.77 20.83
N LEU A 123 1.70 -11.66 20.34
CA LEU A 123 2.29 -11.57 19.01
C LEU A 123 3.64 -12.33 18.99
N ARG A 124 3.77 -13.27 18.06
CA ARG A 124 5.00 -14.00 17.77
C ARG A 124 5.24 -13.93 16.27
N GLY A 125 6.14 -13.04 15.85
CA GLY A 125 6.32 -12.69 14.45
C GLY A 125 5.09 -11.93 13.92
N ASN A 126 4.40 -12.51 12.94
CA ASN A 126 3.17 -11.95 12.34
C ASN A 126 1.89 -12.66 12.80
N ARG A 127 1.97 -13.51 13.83
CA ARG A 127 0.85 -14.35 14.29
C ARG A 127 0.53 -14.09 15.75
N CYS A 128 -0.75 -13.95 16.05
CA CYS A 128 -1.26 -13.95 17.40
C CYS A 128 -1.42 -15.39 17.88
N LEU A 129 -0.61 -15.78 18.86
CA LEU A 129 -0.64 -17.10 19.49
C LEU A 129 -1.26 -16.99 20.89
N PRO A 130 -2.11 -17.95 21.29
CA PRO A 130 -2.69 -17.93 22.63
C PRO A 130 -1.61 -18.10 23.71
N VAL A 131 -1.76 -17.39 24.80
CA VAL A 131 -0.95 -17.52 26.02
C VAL A 131 -1.61 -18.56 26.91
N CYS A 132 -0.87 -19.62 27.24
CA CYS A 132 -1.30 -20.62 28.19
C CYS A 132 -0.60 -20.37 29.54
N ASP A 133 -1.37 -20.34 30.62
CA ASP A 133 -0.80 -20.36 31.96
C ASP A 133 -0.32 -21.77 32.28
N VAL A 134 0.88 -21.84 32.88
CA VAL A 134 1.62 -23.06 33.23
C VAL A 134 2.22 -23.78 32.01
N GLU A 135 3.50 -24.12 32.12
CA GLU A 135 4.31 -24.72 31.07
C GLU A 135 3.61 -25.94 30.42
N CYS A 136 3.03 -25.74 29.23
CA CYS A 136 2.47 -26.80 28.40
C CYS A 136 3.59 -27.64 27.77
N VAL A 137 4.37 -28.34 28.60
CA VAL A 137 5.63 -29.03 28.21
C VAL A 137 5.41 -30.08 27.10
N LEU A 138 4.18 -30.58 26.91
CA LEU A 138 3.85 -31.60 25.89
C LEU A 138 2.48 -31.39 25.21
N GLY A 139 1.92 -30.19 25.30
CA GLY A 139 0.60 -29.85 24.76
C GLY A 139 0.66 -28.80 23.64
N VAL A 140 -0.47 -28.58 22.97
CA VAL A 140 -0.67 -27.46 22.06
C VAL A 140 -1.69 -26.51 22.67
N CYS A 141 -1.32 -25.23 22.77
CA CYS A 141 -2.19 -24.15 23.20
C CYS A 141 -3.13 -23.80 22.04
N THR A 142 -4.41 -24.15 22.15
CA THR A 142 -5.42 -23.88 21.10
C THR A 142 -6.23 -22.62 21.40
N LYS A 143 -6.33 -22.25 22.68
CA LYS A 143 -7.02 -21.05 23.19
C LYS A 143 -6.29 -20.55 24.45
N PRO A 144 -6.45 -19.27 24.83
CA PRO A 144 -5.86 -18.75 26.05
C PRO A 144 -6.21 -19.62 27.26
N GLY A 145 -5.21 -20.00 28.05
CA GLY A 145 -5.37 -20.86 29.23
C GLY A 145 -5.80 -22.32 28.98
N GLN A 146 -5.95 -22.78 27.72
CA GLN A 146 -6.33 -24.17 27.42
C GLN A 146 -5.21 -24.97 26.73
N CYS A 147 -4.73 -26.00 27.43
CA CYS A 147 -3.75 -26.94 26.93
C CYS A 147 -4.40 -28.24 26.43
N THR A 148 -4.20 -28.58 25.16
CA THR A 148 -4.61 -29.90 24.62
C THR A 148 -3.40 -30.82 24.51
N ARG A 149 -3.49 -32.06 25.00
CA ARG A 149 -2.41 -33.05 24.82
C ARG A 149 -2.31 -33.44 23.35
N ARG A 150 -1.08 -33.57 22.83
CA ARG A 150 -0.85 -34.23 21.53
C ARG A 150 -1.31 -35.68 21.65
N LYS A 151 -2.44 -36.03 21.02
CA LYS A 151 -2.73 -37.45 20.75
C LYS A 151 -1.58 -37.94 19.87
N LYS A 152 -0.82 -38.94 20.32
CA LYS A 152 0.12 -39.63 19.43
C LYS A 152 -0.69 -40.07 18.21
N SER A 153 -0.29 -39.63 17.02
CA SER A 153 -0.84 -40.15 15.78
C SER A 153 -0.50 -41.64 15.75
N SER A 154 -1.45 -42.48 16.13
CA SER A 154 -1.41 -43.93 15.96
C SER A 154 -1.71 -44.27 14.50
N GLN A 155 -0.96 -43.72 13.56
CA GLN A 155 -1.17 -43.99 12.14
C GLN A 155 0.18 -44.08 11.43
N ASN A 156 0.81 -45.26 11.59
CA ASN A 156 1.49 -46.03 10.55
C ASN A 156 2.53 -46.98 11.17
N ARG A 157 2.09 -48.19 11.51
CA ARG A 157 2.98 -49.35 11.72
C ARG A 157 2.82 -50.45 10.68
N GLU A 158 2.12 -50.19 9.56
CA GLU A 158 1.85 -51.19 8.52
C GLU A 158 2.13 -50.73 7.06
N GLN A 159 3.04 -49.77 6.85
CA GLN A 159 3.48 -49.41 5.47
C GLN A 159 5.00 -49.45 5.28
N ALA A 160 5.70 -50.32 6.02
CA ALA A 160 7.12 -50.60 5.82
C ALA A 160 7.38 -51.97 5.18
N PHE A 161 6.47 -52.46 4.32
CA PHE A 161 6.75 -53.57 3.43
C PHE A 161 6.48 -53.16 1.98
N MET A 162 7.47 -53.39 1.12
CA MET A 162 7.48 -53.22 -0.34
C MET A 162 7.73 -51.82 -0.91
N LYS A 163 8.87 -51.21 -0.54
CA LYS A 163 9.69 -50.44 -1.51
C LYS A 163 11.19 -50.63 -1.22
N MET A 164 11.71 -51.83 -1.48
CA MET A 164 13.06 -51.96 -2.05
C MET A 164 12.83 -51.95 -3.56
N GLY A 165 13.33 -50.96 -4.30
CA GLY A 165 14.76 -50.88 -4.57
C GLY A 165 14.98 -51.55 -5.93
N THR A 166 15.09 -50.72 -6.95
CA THR A 166 15.29 -51.03 -8.37
C THR A 166 16.49 -51.95 -8.64
N THR A 167 16.29 -52.81 -9.64
CA THR A 167 17.27 -53.32 -10.61
C THR A 167 18.57 -53.98 -10.12
N ASN A 168 18.68 -55.29 -10.39
CA ASN A 168 19.88 -55.82 -11.03
C ASN A 168 19.52 -56.98 -11.98
N LYS A 169 19.81 -56.78 -13.27
CA LYS A 169 20.06 -57.86 -14.23
C LYS A 169 21.26 -58.66 -13.71
N VAL A 170 21.30 -59.97 -13.98
CA VAL A 170 22.45 -60.72 -14.50
C VAL A 170 22.10 -62.23 -14.49
N PHE A 171 22.21 -62.85 -15.68
CA PHE A 171 22.64 -64.22 -16.02
C PHE A 171 22.27 -65.36 -15.05
N LYS A 172 21.72 -66.50 -15.47
CA LYS A 172 22.05 -67.34 -16.62
C LYS A 172 20.98 -68.43 -16.73
#